data_AF-A0A7V5KGM9-F1
#
_entry.id   AF-A0A7V5KGM9-F1
#
_cell.length_a   1.000
_cell.length_b   1.000
_cell.length_c   1.000
_cell.angle_alpha   90.00
_cell.angle_beta   90.00
_cell.angle_gamma   90.00
#
_symmetry.space_group_name_H-M   'P 1'
#
loop_
_entity.id
_entity.type
_entity.pdbx_description
1 polymer ?
#
loop_
_entity_poly.entity_id
_entity_poly.type
_entity_poly.pdbx_seq_one_letter_code
_entity_poly.pdbx_strand_id
1 'polypeptide(L)'
;MEVTAYCPCGKCNGYTRGSWKFLKLDFWNRYVSEGPDRGKRYTGRTAAGDKLRTPRPGLFSRDSIEHPWKIPARIVAFPFIGLPRDGTIAADTDYYPFGTRMYIPGWGWGVVTDRGGAIKGPDRLDILFPSHRKANEWGRRRVEVWIDR
;
A
#
# COMPACT_ATOMS: atom_id res chain seq x y z
N MET A 1 -5.00 15.83 3.57
CA MET A 1 -5.80 14.60 3.38
C MET A 1 -5.70 13.72 4.63
N GLU A 2 -6.76 12.99 4.99
CA GLU A 2 -6.72 11.88 5.96
C GLU A 2 -6.08 10.66 5.29
N VAL A 3 -4.94 10.21 5.83
CA VAL A 3 -4.18 9.07 5.32
C VAL A 3 -4.20 7.96 6.36
N THR A 4 -4.83 6.84 6.02
CA THR A 4 -4.77 5.58 6.77
C THR A 4 -3.72 4.65 6.17
N ALA A 5 -3.45 3.53 6.86
CA ALA A 5 -2.55 2.50 6.37
C ALA A 5 -3.21 1.12 6.36
N TYR A 6 -2.81 0.31 5.38
CA TYR A 6 -3.23 -1.08 5.26
C TYR A 6 -2.05 -2.01 4.98
N CYS A 7 -2.28 -3.32 5.11
CA CYS A 7 -1.30 -4.37 4.81
C CYS A 7 -1.84 -5.41 3.83
N PRO A 8 -0.96 -6.23 3.20
CA PRO A 8 -1.34 -7.40 2.39
C PRO A 8 -2.07 -8.52 3.14
N CYS A 9 -2.44 -8.30 4.39
CA CYS A 9 -3.07 -9.25 5.28
C CYS A 9 -4.56 -9.45 4.95
N GLY A 10 -5.11 -10.61 5.35
CA GLY A 10 -6.53 -10.95 5.10
C GLY A 10 -7.52 -10.00 5.76
N LYS A 11 -7.18 -9.44 6.92
CA LYS A 11 -8.02 -8.48 7.66
C LYS A 11 -8.20 -7.15 6.91
N CYS A 12 -7.15 -6.67 6.22
CA CYS A 12 -7.20 -5.39 5.52
C CYS A 12 -7.74 -5.53 4.10
N ASN A 13 -7.37 -6.59 3.37
CA ASN A 13 -7.82 -6.78 1.98
C ASN A 13 -9.07 -7.64 1.84
N GLY A 14 -9.69 -8.03 2.96
CA GLY A 14 -10.93 -8.81 2.96
C GLY A 14 -10.77 -10.14 2.25
N TYR A 15 -9.81 -10.97 2.66
CA TYR A 15 -9.73 -12.36 2.20
C TYR A 15 -9.50 -13.30 3.39
N THR A 16 -9.99 -14.52 3.26
CA THR A 16 -9.68 -15.59 4.22
C THR A 16 -9.11 -16.82 3.53
N ARG A 17 -8.39 -17.63 4.31
CA ARG A 17 -7.87 -18.92 3.89
C ARG A 17 -8.95 -19.98 4.10
N GLY A 18 -9.17 -20.82 3.10
CA GLY A 18 -10.22 -21.82 3.11
C GLY A 18 -11.62 -21.28 2.81
N SER A 19 -12.51 -22.17 2.37
CA SER A 19 -13.91 -21.87 2.09
C SER A 19 -14.81 -22.45 3.18
N TRP A 20 -15.84 -21.70 3.59
CA TRP A 20 -16.88 -22.19 4.48
C TRP A 20 -17.67 -23.37 3.91
N LYS A 21 -17.69 -23.53 2.58
CA LYS A 21 -18.24 -24.72 1.92
C LYS A 21 -17.54 -26.02 2.37
N PHE A 22 -16.29 -25.93 2.81
CA PHE A 22 -15.49 -27.05 3.29
C PHE A 22 -15.10 -26.87 4.76
N LEU A 23 -15.93 -26.19 5.56
CA LEU A 23 -15.67 -25.94 7.00
C LEU A 23 -14.30 -25.26 7.27
N LYS A 24 -13.75 -24.52 6.29
CA LYS A 24 -12.38 -23.99 6.30
C LYS A 24 -11.26 -25.05 6.46
N LEU A 25 -11.57 -26.33 6.25
CA LEU A 25 -10.58 -27.40 6.10
C LEU A 25 -9.89 -27.24 4.74
N ASP A 26 -8.83 -26.44 4.71
CA ASP A 26 -8.13 -26.04 3.49
C ASP A 26 -6.83 -26.82 3.33
N PHE A 27 -6.92 -27.99 2.71
CA PHE A 27 -5.77 -28.81 2.33
C PHE A 27 -4.92 -28.17 1.21
N TRP A 28 -5.42 -27.12 0.53
CA TRP A 28 -4.84 -26.60 -0.72
C TRP A 28 -4.46 -25.11 -0.67
N ASN A 29 -4.45 -24.50 0.52
CA ASN A 29 -4.06 -23.09 0.75
C ASN A 29 -4.77 -22.08 -0.18
N ARG A 30 -6.07 -22.25 -0.41
CA ARG A 30 -6.86 -21.36 -1.26
C ARG A 30 -7.27 -20.10 -0.48
N TYR A 31 -6.81 -18.94 -0.97
CA TYR A 31 -7.30 -17.64 -0.52
C TYR A 31 -8.58 -17.26 -1.26
N VAL A 32 -9.62 -16.91 -0.51
CA VAL A 32 -10.95 -16.59 -1.00
C VAL A 32 -11.28 -15.17 -0.60
N SER A 33 -11.71 -14.35 -1.56
CA SER A 33 -12.14 -12.97 -1.32
C SER A 33 -13.41 -12.93 -0.49
N GLU A 34 -13.56 -11.86 0.29
CA GLU A 34 -14.73 -11.48 1.07
C GLU A 34 -15.31 -10.17 0.52
N GLY A 35 -16.53 -9.81 0.94
CA GLY A 35 -17.23 -8.63 0.42
C GLY A 35 -17.94 -8.88 -0.92
N PRO A 36 -17.96 -7.91 -1.84
CA PRO A 36 -18.70 -8.01 -3.12
C PRO A 36 -18.29 -9.21 -3.98
N ASP A 37 -17.02 -9.62 -3.90
CA ASP A 37 -16.44 -10.75 -4.64
C ASP A 37 -16.38 -12.05 -3.80
N ARG A 38 -17.24 -12.19 -2.78
CA ARG A 38 -17.24 -13.34 -1.88
C ARG A 38 -17.23 -14.67 -2.65
N GLY A 39 -16.27 -15.54 -2.32
CA GLY A 39 -16.16 -16.88 -2.92
C GLY A 39 -15.23 -16.96 -4.13
N LYS A 40 -14.86 -15.82 -4.74
CA LYS A 40 -13.85 -15.79 -5.81
C LYS A 40 -12.45 -15.96 -5.22
N ARG A 41 -11.50 -16.38 -6.06
CA ARG A 41 -10.09 -16.54 -5.67
C ARG A 41 -9.44 -15.17 -5.47
N TYR A 42 -8.80 -14.97 -4.32
CA TYR A 42 -8.03 -13.76 -4.07
C TYR A 42 -6.68 -13.83 -4.80
N THR A 43 -6.34 -12.79 -5.56
CA THR A 43 -5.13 -12.74 -6.40
C THR A 43 -3.96 -12.01 -5.74
N GLY A 44 -4.20 -11.20 -4.72
CA GLY A 44 -3.19 -10.34 -4.10
C GLY A 44 -2.71 -9.20 -5.01
N ARG A 45 -3.52 -8.82 -6.00
CA ARG A 45 -3.27 -7.70 -6.91
C ARG A 45 -4.17 -6.53 -6.57
N THR A 46 -3.71 -5.33 -6.89
CA THR A 46 -4.49 -4.09 -6.73
C THR A 46 -5.63 -4.02 -7.74
N ALA A 47 -6.54 -3.07 -7.58
CA ALA A 47 -7.63 -2.81 -8.54
C ALA A 47 -7.14 -2.51 -9.97
N ALA A 48 -5.94 -1.92 -10.14
CA ALA A 48 -5.30 -1.71 -11.44
C ALA A 48 -4.62 -2.98 -12.01
N GLY A 49 -4.54 -4.07 -11.21
CA GLY A 49 -3.91 -5.33 -11.60
C GLY A 49 -2.43 -5.45 -11.22
N ASP A 50 -1.89 -4.47 -10.50
CA ASP A 50 -0.50 -4.42 -10.08
C ASP A 50 -0.21 -5.28 -8.84
N LYS A 51 1.07 -5.58 -8.63
CA LYS A 51 1.54 -6.16 -7.37
C LYS A 51 1.63 -5.06 -6.30
N LEU A 52 1.15 -5.37 -5.10
CA LEU A 52 1.30 -4.55 -3.90
C LEU A 52 2.77 -4.23 -3.62
N ARG A 53 3.11 -2.94 -3.53
CA ARG A 53 4.49 -2.44 -3.35
C ARG A 53 4.58 -1.40 -2.25
N THR A 54 5.58 -1.52 -1.38
CA THR A 54 5.92 -0.46 -0.41
C THR A 54 6.91 0.53 -1.02
N PRO A 55 6.88 1.81 -0.65
CA PRO A 55 7.81 2.80 -1.16
C PRO A 55 9.23 2.45 -0.77
N ARG A 56 10.16 2.79 -1.65
CA ARG A 56 11.59 2.60 -1.43
C ARG A 56 12.31 3.85 -1.94
N PRO A 57 12.79 4.72 -1.03
CA PRO A 57 13.44 5.95 -1.41
C PRO A 57 14.76 5.69 -2.16
N GLY A 58 15.09 6.59 -3.09
CA GLY A 58 16.38 6.60 -3.76
C GLY A 58 17.51 7.16 -2.90
N LEU A 59 18.74 7.07 -3.42
CA LEU A 59 19.93 7.59 -2.76
C LEU A 59 19.79 9.08 -2.44
N PHE A 60 19.29 9.85 -3.40
CA PHE A 60 18.92 11.25 -3.27
C PHE A 60 17.40 11.38 -3.38
N SER A 61 16.74 11.49 -2.25
CA SER A 61 15.28 11.69 -2.17
C SER A 61 14.96 12.71 -1.08
N ARG A 62 13.70 13.15 -0.97
CA ARG A 62 13.26 14.03 0.12
C ARG A 62 13.64 13.49 1.50
N ASP A 63 13.54 12.18 1.70
CA ASP A 63 13.96 11.56 2.95
C ASP A 63 15.47 11.71 3.22
N SER A 64 16.32 11.75 2.19
CA SER A 64 17.76 12.01 2.33
C SER A 64 18.07 13.45 2.72
N ILE A 65 17.19 14.41 2.38
CA ILE A 65 17.30 15.81 2.80
C ILE A 65 16.91 15.94 4.27
N GLU A 66 15.81 15.29 4.68
CA GLU A 66 15.33 15.29 6.06
C GLU A 66 16.25 14.51 7.02
N HIS A 67 16.89 13.43 6.52
CA HIS A 67 17.71 12.53 7.33
C HIS A 67 19.11 12.32 6.71
N PRO A 68 19.95 13.36 6.63
CA PRO A 68 21.23 13.31 5.92
C PRO A 68 22.20 12.27 6.51
N TRP A 69 22.10 11.98 7.81
CA TRP A 69 22.92 10.97 8.48
C TRP A 69 22.69 9.53 7.96
N LYS A 70 21.60 9.27 7.21
CA LYS A 70 21.35 7.98 6.56
C LYS A 70 22.12 7.80 5.26
N ILE A 71 22.71 8.86 4.69
CA ILE A 71 23.38 8.83 3.38
C ILE A 71 24.56 7.83 3.35
N PRO A 72 25.48 7.80 4.32
CA PRO A 72 26.58 6.82 4.30
C PRO A 72 26.08 5.38 4.26
N ALA A 73 25.08 5.03 5.07
CA ALA A 73 24.47 3.71 5.07
C ALA A 73 23.77 3.38 3.73
N ARG A 74 23.12 4.38 3.11
CA ARG A 74 22.50 4.22 1.78
C ARG A 74 23.52 3.96 0.69
N ILE A 75 24.66 4.64 0.71
CA ILE A 75 25.74 4.43 -0.26
C ILE A 75 26.28 3.00 -0.16
N VAL A 76 26.63 2.57 1.05
CA VAL A 76 27.15 1.20 1.29
C VAL A 76 26.14 0.14 0.86
N ALA A 77 24.87 0.37 1.15
CA ALA A 77 23.84 -0.62 0.91
C ALA A 77 23.15 -0.51 -0.47
N PHE A 78 23.41 0.54 -1.25
CA PHE A 78 22.83 0.76 -2.58
C PHE A 78 22.91 -0.47 -3.50
N PRO A 79 24.07 -1.15 -3.67
CA PRO A 79 24.15 -2.33 -4.52
C PRO A 79 23.32 -3.53 -4.01
N PHE A 80 23.01 -3.58 -2.72
CA PHE A 80 22.35 -4.72 -2.09
C PHE A 80 20.84 -4.54 -1.90
N ILE A 81 20.36 -3.31 -1.71
CA ILE A 81 18.96 -3.11 -1.35
C ILE A 81 18.09 -2.89 -2.62
N GLY A 82 18.65 -2.54 -3.80
CA GLY A 82 17.95 -2.44 -5.09
C GLY A 82 17.54 -1.01 -5.53
N LEU A 83 16.93 -0.86 -6.72
CA LEU A 83 16.55 0.44 -7.29
C LEU A 83 15.35 1.09 -6.56
N PRO A 84 15.27 2.43 -6.50
CA PRO A 84 14.13 3.14 -5.94
C PRO A 84 12.84 2.76 -6.64
N ARG A 85 11.73 2.77 -5.89
CA ARG A 85 10.40 2.48 -6.44
C ARG A 85 9.31 3.08 -5.58
N ASP A 86 8.20 3.37 -6.24
CA ASP A 86 7.03 3.95 -5.61
C ASP A 86 6.19 2.88 -4.90
N GLY A 87 5.45 3.32 -3.87
CA GLY A 87 4.49 2.52 -3.15
C GLY A 87 3.10 2.47 -3.81
N THR A 88 2.27 1.55 -3.36
CA THR A 88 0.86 1.44 -3.73
C THR A 88 0.02 2.35 -2.85
N ILE A 89 -0.83 3.17 -3.49
CA ILE A 89 -1.84 3.99 -2.83
C ILE A 89 -3.23 3.50 -3.27
N ALA A 90 -4.13 3.35 -2.31
CA ALA A 90 -5.55 3.23 -2.56
C ALA A 90 -6.23 4.59 -2.37
N ALA A 91 -7.01 5.00 -3.38
CA ALA A 91 -7.71 6.29 -3.39
C ALA A 91 -9.05 6.16 -4.09
N ASP A 92 -9.86 7.22 -4.02
CA ASP A 92 -11.08 7.30 -4.83
C ASP A 92 -10.73 7.72 -6.27
N THR A 93 -10.95 6.83 -7.24
CA THR A 93 -10.54 7.07 -8.63
C THR A 93 -11.35 8.13 -9.36
N ASP A 94 -12.50 8.50 -8.82
CA ASP A 94 -13.31 9.60 -9.35
C ASP A 94 -12.60 10.95 -9.16
N TYR A 95 -11.70 11.05 -8.16
CA TYR A 95 -10.87 12.23 -7.89
C TYR A 95 -9.41 12.04 -8.30
N TYR A 96 -8.85 10.83 -8.09
CA TYR A 96 -7.46 10.51 -8.38
C TYR A 96 -7.39 9.28 -9.28
N PRO A 97 -7.35 9.45 -10.61
CA PRO A 97 -7.25 8.33 -11.55
C PRO A 97 -6.06 7.43 -11.26
N PHE A 98 -6.15 6.16 -11.70
CA PHE A 98 -4.99 5.26 -11.62
C PHE A 98 -3.78 5.86 -12.35
N GLY A 99 -2.60 5.72 -11.73
CA GLY A 99 -1.38 6.36 -12.20
C GLY A 99 -1.09 7.72 -11.55
N THR A 100 -2.05 8.32 -10.82
CA THR A 100 -1.79 9.55 -10.06
C THR A 100 -0.67 9.29 -9.05
N ARG A 101 0.41 10.07 -9.16
CA ARG A 101 1.59 9.94 -8.31
C ARG A 101 1.56 10.97 -7.20
N MET A 102 1.87 10.56 -5.98
CA MET A 102 1.77 11.39 -4.78
C MET A 102 2.95 11.14 -3.84
N TYR A 103 3.37 12.18 -3.15
CA TYR A 103 4.29 12.10 -2.02
C TYR A 103 3.53 12.31 -0.72
N ILE A 104 3.66 11.34 0.19
CA ILE A 104 3.10 11.37 1.53
C ILE A 104 4.25 11.52 2.53
N PRO A 105 4.33 12.64 3.26
CA PRO A 105 5.36 12.87 4.28
C PRO A 105 5.41 11.73 5.30
N GLY A 106 6.62 11.25 5.62
CA GLY A 106 6.83 10.13 6.54
C GLY A 106 6.55 8.73 5.98
N TRP A 107 6.08 8.61 4.73
CA TRP A 107 5.94 7.33 4.03
C TRP A 107 6.77 7.26 2.74
N GLY A 108 6.67 8.27 1.88
CA GLY A 108 7.41 8.38 0.63
C GLY A 108 6.52 8.59 -0.60
N TRP A 109 7.08 8.31 -1.77
CA TRP A 109 6.38 8.39 -3.06
C TRP A 109 5.54 7.14 -3.32
N GLY A 110 4.34 7.34 -3.85
CA GLY A 110 3.45 6.27 -4.27
C GLY A 110 2.59 6.63 -5.47
N VAL A 111 1.95 5.61 -6.03
CA VAL A 111 1.06 5.72 -7.18
C VAL A 111 -0.29 5.11 -6.84
N VAL A 112 -1.37 5.80 -7.23
CA VAL A 112 -2.73 5.29 -7.12
C VAL A 112 -2.87 4.10 -8.07
N THR A 113 -2.93 2.91 -7.50
CA THR A 113 -3.07 1.64 -8.23
C THR A 113 -4.18 0.78 -7.65
N ASP A 114 -4.78 1.20 -6.54
CA ASP A 114 -5.76 0.43 -5.80
C ASP A 114 -6.98 1.28 -5.40
N ARG A 115 -8.07 0.62 -5.01
CA ARG A 115 -9.31 1.27 -4.55
C ARG A 115 -9.90 0.50 -3.39
N GLY A 116 -10.35 1.23 -2.37
CA GLY A 116 -11.07 0.65 -1.24
C GLY A 116 -12.53 1.10 -1.22
N GLY A 117 -13.45 0.20 -0.90
CA GLY A 117 -14.87 0.57 -0.74
C GLY A 117 -15.09 1.64 0.34
N ALA A 118 -14.24 1.64 1.39
CA ALA A 118 -14.26 2.63 2.46
C ALA A 118 -13.44 3.90 2.15
N ILE A 119 -12.64 3.93 1.08
CA ILE A 119 -11.77 5.05 0.74
C ILE A 119 -12.48 5.89 -0.32
N LYS A 120 -13.17 6.93 0.13
CA LYS A 120 -14.08 7.75 -0.68
C LYS A 120 -13.88 9.23 -0.46
N GLY A 121 -14.04 10.00 -1.54
CA GLY A 121 -13.86 11.44 -1.56
C GLY A 121 -12.41 11.90 -1.80
N PRO A 122 -12.20 13.22 -1.96
CA PRO A 122 -10.91 13.81 -2.32
C PRO A 122 -9.90 13.80 -1.16
N ASP A 123 -10.37 13.66 0.07
CA ASP A 123 -9.55 13.84 1.27
C ASP A 123 -9.16 12.53 1.95
N ARG A 124 -9.38 11.38 1.32
CA ARG A 124 -9.14 10.07 1.94
C ARG A 124 -8.22 9.19 1.09
N LEU A 125 -7.12 8.75 1.69
CA LEU A 125 -6.15 7.85 1.08
C LEU A 125 -5.81 6.70 2.03
N ASP A 126 -5.44 5.55 1.47
CA ASP A 126 -4.92 4.41 2.22
C ASP A 126 -3.58 3.96 1.63
N ILE A 127 -2.55 3.86 2.46
CA ILE A 127 -1.18 3.60 2.01
C ILE A 127 -0.70 2.22 2.45
N LEU A 128 0.04 1.55 1.56
CA LEU A 128 0.48 0.19 1.82
C LEU A 128 1.73 0.13 2.73
N PHE A 129 1.63 -0.67 3.78
CA PHE A 129 2.75 -1.10 4.61
C PHE A 129 3.01 -2.61 4.49
N PRO A 130 4.24 -3.07 4.73
CA PRO A 130 4.59 -4.48 4.54
C PRO A 130 3.99 -5.40 5.63
N SER A 131 3.59 -4.84 6.78
CA SER A 131 3.02 -5.61 7.90
C SER A 131 1.90 -4.87 8.61
N HIS A 132 1.00 -5.63 9.22
CA HIS A 132 -0.12 -5.07 9.99
C HIS A 132 0.36 -4.21 11.16
N ARG A 133 1.43 -4.64 11.83
CA ARG A 133 2.03 -3.87 12.93
C ARG A 133 2.46 -2.48 12.47
N LYS A 134 3.15 -2.37 11.32
CA LYS A 134 3.57 -1.07 10.77
C LYS A 134 2.40 -0.22 10.29
N ALA A 135 1.35 -0.84 9.74
CA ALA A 135 0.14 -0.12 9.40
C ALA A 135 -0.54 0.49 10.64
N ASN A 136 -0.57 -0.26 11.75
CA ASN A 136 -1.12 0.23 13.02
C ASN A 136 -0.23 1.31 13.66
N GLU A 137 1.10 1.18 13.58
CA GLU A 137 2.06 2.22 13.99
C GLU A 137 1.86 3.52 13.19
N TRP A 138 1.50 3.42 11.90
CA TRP A 138 1.10 4.59 11.12
C TRP A 138 -0.23 5.19 11.61
N GLY A 139 -1.23 4.35 11.87
CA GLY A 139 -2.54 4.78 12.37
C GLY A 139 -3.33 5.62 11.35
N ARG A 140 -4.18 6.52 11.85
CA ARG A 140 -4.94 7.48 11.03
C ARG A 140 -4.44 8.87 11.34
N ARG A 141 -4.01 9.61 10.33
CA ARG A 141 -3.47 10.97 10.50
C ARG A 141 -3.82 11.87 9.33
N ARG A 142 -3.93 13.17 9.57
CA ARG A 142 -4.02 14.17 8.50
C ARG A 142 -2.62 14.66 8.17
N VAL A 143 -2.26 14.57 6.89
CA VAL A 143 -0.98 15.04 6.36
C VAL A 143 -1.20 15.83 5.08
N GLU A 144 -0.26 16.71 4.78
CA GLU A 144 -0.22 17.45 3.53
C GLU A 144 0.39 16.55 2.45
N VAL A 145 -0.43 16.17 1.47
CA VAL A 145 -0.05 15.26 0.39
C VAL A 145 0.29 16.09 -0.84
N TRP A 146 1.43 15.79 -1.44
CA TRP A 146 1.91 16.50 -2.61
C TRP A 146 1.60 15.64 -3.83
N ILE A 147 0.79 16.15 -4.75
CA ILE A 147 0.41 15.42 -5.97
C ILE A 147 1.37 15.84 -7.07
N ASP A 148 2.00 14.87 -7.73
CA ASP A 148 2.81 15.08 -8.93
C ASP A 148 1.84 15.39 -10.08
N ARG A 149 1.91 16.61 -10.61
CA ARG A 149 1.05 17.09 -11.70
C ARG A 149 1.70 16.85 -13.05
#